data_AF-A0A426VG97-F1
#
_entry.id   AF-A0A426VG97-F1
#
_cell.length_a   1.000
_cell.length_b   1.000
_cell.length_c   1.000
_cell.angle_alpha   90.00
_cell.angle_beta   90.00
_cell.angle_gamma   90.00
#
_symmetry.space_group_name_H-M   'P 1'
#
loop_
_entity.id
_entity.type
_entity.pdbx_description
1 polymer ?
#
loop_
_entity_poly.entity_id
_entity_poly.type
_entity_poly.pdbx_seq_one_letter_code
_entity_poly.pdbx_strand_id
1 'polypeptide(L)'
;MQKSIARERPDLVKASWDMTVVDGKLAVTGSLNAADKEWLASKLNGNFALKSAVSTYMTAATDYLETTESNPKHGGQSPITGQLVDYNFKDVRGQFEGKIAFRELIAATWKKYDFGPEIKVDPADYRGGDSLEMLALQLVPSKS
;
A
#
# COMPACT_ATOMS: atom_id res chain seq x y z
N MET A 1 -1.76 15.85 -10.18
CA MET A 1 -0.79 15.84 -9.05
C MET A 1 0.63 15.53 -9.50
N GLN A 2 0.95 14.36 -10.07
CA GLN A 2 2.34 14.12 -10.55
C GLN A 2 2.81 15.17 -11.58
N LYS A 3 1.95 15.55 -12.52
CA LYS A 3 2.24 16.64 -13.48
C LYS A 3 2.47 18.02 -12.83
N SER A 4 1.81 18.31 -11.71
CA SER A 4 1.99 19.60 -11.00
C SER A 4 3.27 19.61 -10.18
N ILE A 5 3.57 18.50 -9.49
CA ILE A 5 4.86 18.29 -8.80
C ILE A 5 6.01 18.39 -9.81
N ALA A 6 5.90 17.75 -10.97
CA ALA A 6 6.90 17.80 -12.03
C ALA A 6 7.18 19.21 -12.55
N ARG A 7 6.16 20.07 -12.58
CA ARG A 7 6.30 21.46 -13.02
C ARG A 7 6.96 22.34 -11.96
N GLU A 8 6.62 22.15 -10.69
CA GLU A 8 7.11 22.99 -9.58
C GLU A 8 8.48 22.54 -9.07
N ARG A 9 8.75 21.24 -9.05
CA ARG A 9 9.95 20.60 -8.50
C ARG A 9 10.36 19.38 -9.35
N PRO A 10 10.90 19.62 -10.57
CA PRO A 10 11.30 18.54 -11.47
C PRO A 10 12.42 17.64 -10.90
N ASP A 11 13.24 18.18 -10.00
CA ASP A 11 14.24 17.44 -9.24
C ASP A 11 13.62 16.35 -8.36
N LEU A 12 12.48 16.64 -7.71
CA LEU A 12 11.77 15.69 -6.87
C LEU A 12 11.09 14.58 -7.68
N VAL A 13 10.83 14.77 -8.97
CA VAL A 13 10.28 13.70 -9.82
C VAL A 13 11.31 12.63 -10.12
N LYS A 14 12.60 13.02 -10.21
CA LYS A 14 13.70 12.09 -10.45
C LYS A 14 14.22 11.44 -9.17
N ALA A 15 13.85 11.96 -8.02
CA ALA A 15 14.24 11.42 -6.74
C ALA A 15 13.45 10.15 -6.38
N SER A 16 14.12 9.18 -5.77
CA SER A 16 13.51 7.96 -5.23
C SER A 16 12.82 8.27 -3.90
N TRP A 17 11.52 8.56 -3.98
CA TRP A 17 10.65 8.70 -2.82
C TRP A 17 9.35 7.92 -3.01
N ASP A 18 8.73 7.57 -1.89
CA ASP A 18 7.41 6.98 -1.84
C ASP A 18 6.54 7.69 -0.79
N MET A 19 5.28 7.31 -0.70
CA MET A 19 4.34 7.77 0.31
C MET A 19 3.94 6.61 1.21
N THR A 20 3.67 6.94 2.47
CA THR A 20 3.17 6.05 3.50
C THR A 20 2.08 6.76 4.31
N VAL A 21 1.50 6.09 5.30
CA VAL A 21 0.53 6.70 6.24
C VAL A 21 1.11 6.69 7.64
N VAL A 22 1.15 7.85 8.30
CA VAL A 22 1.55 8.02 9.71
C VAL A 22 0.50 8.90 10.38
N ASP A 23 -0.04 8.48 11.53
CA ASP A 23 -1.10 9.20 12.26
C ASP A 23 -2.29 9.59 11.36
N GLY A 24 -2.68 8.68 10.46
CA GLY A 24 -3.75 8.90 9.48
C GLY A 24 -3.46 9.96 8.40
N LYS A 25 -2.23 10.46 8.29
CA LYS A 25 -1.80 11.43 7.26
C LYS A 25 -0.81 10.81 6.30
N LEU A 26 -0.77 11.34 5.07
CA LEU A 26 0.23 10.94 4.09
C LEU A 26 1.60 11.50 4.50
N ALA A 27 2.59 10.63 4.61
CA ALA A 27 3.98 10.98 4.86
C ALA A 27 4.84 10.54 3.66
N VAL A 28 6.05 11.10 3.57
CA VAL A 28 6.97 10.85 2.46
C VAL A 28 8.20 10.09 2.96
N THR A 29 8.51 8.99 2.31
CA THR A 29 9.69 8.15 2.59
C THR A 29 10.73 8.29 1.49
N GLY A 30 11.95 7.83 1.74
CA GLY A 30 13.09 7.94 0.81
C GLY A 30 14.20 8.88 1.28
N SER A 31 15.20 9.08 0.42
CA SER A 31 16.46 9.79 0.74
C SER A 31 16.38 11.32 0.58
N LEU A 32 15.18 11.88 0.49
CA LEU A 32 14.97 13.32 0.43
C LEU A 32 15.33 14.02 1.75
N ASN A 33 15.77 15.27 1.66
CA ASN A 33 15.94 16.14 2.82
C ASN A 33 14.58 16.44 3.49
N ALA A 34 14.62 16.95 4.73
CA ALA A 34 13.41 17.20 5.52
C ALA A 34 12.45 18.21 4.87
N ALA A 35 12.99 19.31 4.31
CA ALA A 35 12.18 20.35 3.68
C ALA A 35 11.40 19.82 2.46
N ASP A 36 12.04 18.97 1.66
CA ASP A 36 11.41 18.35 0.49
C ASP A 36 10.35 17.33 0.88
N LYS A 37 10.59 16.55 1.93
CA LYS A 37 9.59 15.63 2.49
C LYS A 37 8.37 16.38 2.99
N GLU A 38 8.58 17.48 3.73
CA GLU A 38 7.49 18.30 4.26
C GLU A 38 6.68 18.95 3.14
N TRP A 39 7.36 19.52 2.14
CA TRP A 39 6.70 20.12 0.98
C TRP A 39 5.86 19.09 0.20
N LEU A 40 6.43 17.91 -0.08
CA LEU A 40 5.70 16.83 -0.75
C LEU A 40 4.51 16.34 0.10
N ALA A 41 4.72 16.11 1.40
CA ALA A 41 3.65 15.71 2.31
C ALA A 41 2.51 16.73 2.32
N SER A 42 2.81 18.04 2.31
CA SER A 42 1.79 19.09 2.21
C SER A 42 0.99 19.00 0.90
N LYS A 43 1.67 18.80 -0.25
CA LYS A 43 0.99 18.60 -1.54
C LYS A 43 0.12 17.34 -1.57
N LEU A 44 0.60 16.24 -1.00
CA LEU A 44 -0.13 14.98 -0.92
C LEU A 44 -1.37 15.12 -0.04
N ASN A 45 -1.24 15.68 1.16
CA ASN A 45 -2.36 15.86 2.09
C ASN A 45 -3.35 16.95 1.63
N GLY A 46 -2.91 17.92 0.83
CA GLY A 46 -3.78 18.90 0.18
C GLY A 46 -4.65 18.31 -0.95
N ASN A 47 -4.37 17.08 -1.41
CA ASN A 47 -5.16 16.41 -2.43
C ASN A 47 -6.25 15.53 -1.77
N PHE A 48 -7.47 16.07 -1.70
CA PHE A 48 -8.61 15.39 -1.10
C PHE A 48 -8.89 14.00 -1.72
N ALA A 49 -8.88 13.89 -3.04
CA ALA A 49 -9.17 12.64 -3.73
C ALA A 49 -8.14 11.56 -3.39
N LEU A 50 -6.86 11.91 -3.36
CA LEU A 50 -5.80 10.98 -2.95
C LEU A 50 -5.95 10.59 -1.48
N LYS A 51 -6.15 11.56 -0.59
CA LYS A 51 -6.31 11.30 0.85
C LYS A 51 -7.49 10.36 1.11
N SER A 52 -8.62 10.61 0.44
CA SER A 52 -9.80 9.76 0.54
C SER A 52 -9.52 8.36 0.03
N ALA A 53 -8.88 8.22 -1.14
CA ALA A 53 -8.55 6.91 -1.70
C ALA A 53 -7.62 6.09 -0.79
N VAL A 54 -6.57 6.72 -0.25
CA VAL A 54 -5.66 6.04 0.68
C VAL A 54 -6.38 5.68 1.98
N SER A 55 -7.19 6.58 2.54
CA SER A 55 -7.96 6.27 3.76
C SER A 55 -8.93 5.11 3.55
N THR A 56 -9.70 5.11 2.45
CA THR A 56 -10.63 4.03 2.11
C THR A 56 -9.88 2.71 1.93
N TYR A 57 -8.72 2.75 1.27
CA TYR A 57 -7.90 1.57 1.08
C TYR A 57 -7.37 1.02 2.41
N MET A 58 -6.86 1.87 3.30
CA MET A 58 -6.39 1.46 4.63
C MET A 58 -7.52 0.84 5.48
N THR A 59 -8.74 1.39 5.39
CA THR A 59 -9.92 0.80 6.02
C THR A 59 -10.22 -0.57 5.43
N ALA A 60 -10.31 -0.70 4.11
CA ALA A 60 -10.56 -1.98 3.45
C ALA A 60 -9.51 -3.03 3.80
N ALA A 61 -8.23 -2.65 3.88
CA ALA A 61 -7.16 -3.55 4.29
C ALA A 61 -7.29 -4.00 5.74
N THR A 62 -7.68 -3.09 6.63
CA THR A 62 -7.94 -3.42 8.03
C THR A 62 -9.13 -4.38 8.13
N ASP A 63 -10.25 -4.06 7.50
CA ASP A 63 -11.48 -4.87 7.55
C ASP A 63 -11.27 -6.27 6.95
N TYR A 64 -10.45 -6.37 5.91
CA TYR A 64 -10.17 -7.63 5.23
C TYR A 64 -9.18 -8.53 6.00
N LEU A 65 -8.14 -7.96 6.61
CA LEU A 65 -7.04 -8.75 7.21
C LEU A 65 -7.16 -8.92 8.72
N GLU A 66 -7.85 -8.01 9.42
CA GLU A 66 -7.98 -8.07 10.88
C GLU A 66 -8.80 -9.30 11.26
N THR A 67 -8.26 -10.11 12.15
CA THR A 67 -8.98 -11.23 12.71
C THR A 67 -10.08 -10.73 13.63
N THR A 68 -11.32 -11.02 13.28
CA THR A 68 -12.53 -10.64 14.05
C THR A 68 -13.44 -11.86 14.21
N GLU A 69 -14.57 -11.70 14.90
CA GLU A 69 -15.57 -12.79 14.96
C GLU A 69 -16.13 -13.14 13.57
N SER A 70 -16.32 -12.13 12.72
CA SER A 70 -16.78 -12.29 11.33
C SER A 70 -15.67 -12.66 10.34
N ASN A 71 -14.41 -12.50 10.72
CA ASN A 71 -13.23 -12.88 9.94
C ASN A 71 -12.29 -13.72 10.82
N PRO A 72 -12.63 -14.99 11.08
CA PRO A 72 -11.90 -15.81 12.04
C PRO A 72 -10.52 -16.19 11.51
N LYS A 73 -9.61 -16.47 12.46
CA LYS A 73 -8.25 -16.92 12.13
C LYS A 73 -8.29 -18.19 11.28
N HIS A 74 -7.43 -18.26 10.27
CA HIS A 74 -7.29 -19.45 9.43
C HIS A 74 -5.90 -19.53 8.79
N GLY A 75 -5.48 -20.74 8.43
CA GLY A 75 -4.30 -20.97 7.59
C GLY A 75 -4.71 -21.06 6.12
N GLY A 76 -3.97 -20.39 5.23
CA GLY A 76 -4.23 -20.41 3.79
C GLY A 76 -2.95 -20.35 2.98
N GLN A 77 -3.00 -20.79 1.72
CA GLN A 77 -1.89 -20.57 0.80
C GLN A 77 -2.06 -19.19 0.16
N SER A 78 -1.06 -18.32 0.27
CA SER A 78 -1.15 -17.00 -0.36
C SER A 78 -1.20 -17.16 -1.88
N PRO A 79 -2.15 -16.51 -2.58
CA PRO A 79 -2.27 -16.57 -4.03
C PRO A 79 -1.15 -15.79 -4.74
N ILE A 80 -0.26 -15.14 -3.97
CA ILE A 80 0.85 -14.33 -4.45
C ILE A 80 2.15 -15.14 -4.45
N THR A 81 2.47 -15.77 -3.31
CA THR A 81 3.76 -16.45 -3.09
C THR A 81 3.64 -17.96 -3.13
N GLY A 82 2.42 -18.51 -3.05
CA GLY A 82 2.20 -19.94 -2.85
C GLY A 82 2.66 -20.44 -1.48
N GLN A 83 3.07 -19.56 -0.56
CA GLN A 83 3.47 -19.93 0.79
C GLN A 83 2.26 -19.99 1.71
N LEU A 84 2.34 -20.85 2.73
CA LEU A 84 1.33 -20.86 3.79
C LEU A 84 1.44 -19.59 4.64
N VAL A 85 0.31 -18.93 4.84
CA VAL A 85 0.12 -17.74 5.67
C VAL A 85 -0.85 -18.11 6.78
N ASP A 86 -0.50 -17.77 8.02
CA ASP A 86 -1.40 -17.84 9.17
C ASP A 86 -2.12 -16.49 9.28
N TYR A 87 -3.35 -16.43 8.76
CA TYR A 87 -4.20 -15.24 8.80
C TYR A 87 -4.78 -15.10 10.21
N ASN A 88 -3.93 -14.65 11.13
CA ASN A 88 -4.27 -14.34 12.51
C ASN A 88 -3.72 -12.95 12.87
N PHE A 89 -4.16 -11.92 12.17
CA PHE A 89 -3.60 -10.58 12.32
C PHE A 89 -4.41 -9.75 13.30
N LYS A 90 -3.70 -8.98 14.13
CA LYS A 90 -4.26 -8.03 15.07
C LYS A 90 -3.59 -6.68 14.92
N ASP A 91 -4.32 -5.61 15.20
CA ASP A 91 -3.80 -4.24 15.05
C ASP A 91 -3.24 -4.01 13.64
N VAL A 92 -3.94 -4.50 12.62
CA VAL A 92 -3.49 -4.44 11.22
C VAL A 92 -3.14 -3.01 10.81
N ARG A 93 -3.95 -2.04 11.22
CA ARG A 93 -3.68 -0.62 10.95
C ARG A 93 -2.36 -0.17 11.56
N GLY A 94 -2.12 -0.43 12.85
CA GLY A 94 -0.88 -0.07 13.53
C GLY A 94 0.34 -0.79 12.95
N GLN A 95 0.16 -2.02 12.47
CA GLN A 95 1.23 -2.75 11.78
C GLN A 95 1.65 -2.11 10.46
N PHE A 96 0.72 -1.48 9.74
CA PHE A 96 0.97 -0.80 8.47
C PHE A 96 1.49 0.64 8.59
N GLU A 97 1.19 1.33 9.69
CA GLU A 97 1.60 2.73 9.87
C GLU A 97 3.11 2.92 9.73
N GLY A 98 3.49 3.85 8.85
CA GLY A 98 4.87 4.19 8.50
C GLY A 98 5.64 3.12 7.72
N LYS A 99 5.04 1.96 7.43
CA LYS A 99 5.73 0.82 6.80
C LYS A 99 5.32 0.56 5.36
N ILE A 100 4.09 0.92 4.96
CA ILE A 100 3.65 0.75 3.57
C ILE A 100 4.34 1.77 2.66
N ALA A 101 4.99 1.29 1.61
CA ALA A 101 5.44 2.09 0.47
C ALA A 101 4.43 1.92 -0.68
N PHE A 102 3.52 2.89 -0.86
CA PHE A 102 2.36 2.71 -1.75
C PHE A 102 2.72 2.55 -3.23
N ARG A 103 3.75 3.23 -3.74
CA ARG A 103 4.21 3.04 -5.12
C ARG A 103 4.81 1.66 -5.30
N GLU A 104 5.58 1.21 -4.31
CA GLU A 104 6.19 -0.12 -4.32
C GLU A 104 5.11 -1.23 -4.28
N LEU A 105 4.10 -1.06 -3.43
CA LEU A 105 2.93 -1.95 -3.38
C LEU A 105 2.20 -2.01 -4.74
N ILE A 106 1.92 -0.85 -5.34
CA ILE A 106 1.30 -0.78 -6.66
C ILE A 106 2.19 -1.49 -7.68
N ALA A 107 3.49 -1.18 -7.75
CA ALA A 107 4.41 -1.80 -8.69
C ALA A 107 4.49 -3.34 -8.53
N ALA A 108 4.50 -3.83 -7.28
CA ALA A 108 4.48 -5.25 -6.99
C ALA A 108 3.19 -5.93 -7.51
N THR A 109 2.03 -5.29 -7.33
CA THR A 109 0.77 -5.82 -7.89
C THR A 109 0.78 -5.86 -9.41
N TRP A 110 1.32 -4.83 -10.08
CA TRP A 110 1.43 -4.80 -11.54
C TRP A 110 2.34 -5.91 -12.10
N LYS A 111 3.47 -6.16 -11.45
CA LYS A 111 4.41 -7.22 -11.86
C LYS A 111 3.77 -8.61 -11.88
N LYS A 112 2.74 -8.86 -11.05
CA LYS A 112 1.96 -10.10 -11.09
C LYS A 112 1.11 -10.25 -12.36
N TYR A 113 0.79 -9.19 -13.09
CA TYR A 113 -0.01 -9.30 -14.31
C TYR A 113 0.79 -9.09 -15.60
N ASP A 114 2.08 -8.75 -15.50
CA ASP A 114 3.01 -8.67 -16.63
C ASP A 114 3.43 -10.06 -17.19
N PHE A 115 2.57 -11.08 -17.07
CA PHE A 115 2.83 -12.43 -17.58
C PHE A 115 2.53 -12.53 -19.08
N GLY A 116 3.49 -12.13 -19.92
CA GLY A 116 3.60 -12.54 -21.33
C GLY A 116 2.42 -12.19 -22.26
N PRO A 117 2.55 -12.42 -23.58
CA PRO A 117 1.57 -11.96 -24.57
C PRO A 117 0.22 -12.70 -24.59
N GLU A 118 0.06 -13.78 -23.80
CA GLU A 118 -1.06 -14.73 -23.98
C GLU A 118 -2.24 -14.54 -23.00
N ILE A 119 -2.08 -13.81 -21.91
CA ILE A 119 -3.20 -13.54 -20.99
C ILE A 119 -3.35 -12.03 -20.79
N LYS A 120 -4.28 -11.43 -21.55
CA LYS A 120 -4.72 -10.04 -21.35
C LYS A 120 -5.70 -9.99 -20.18
N VAL A 121 -5.23 -10.25 -18.96
CA VAL A 121 -6.00 -9.87 -17.77
C VAL A 121 -5.81 -8.36 -17.61
N ASP A 122 -6.89 -7.57 -17.55
CA ASP A 122 -6.73 -6.19 -17.10
C ASP A 122 -6.32 -6.23 -15.62
N PRO A 123 -5.11 -5.77 -15.27
CA PRO A 123 -4.67 -5.79 -13.89
C PRO A 123 -5.59 -4.97 -12.99
N ALA A 124 -6.36 -4.02 -13.54
CA ALA A 124 -7.29 -3.18 -12.80
C ALA A 124 -8.39 -3.98 -12.09
N ASP A 125 -8.80 -5.11 -12.67
CA ASP A 125 -9.95 -5.89 -12.21
C ASP A 125 -9.65 -6.71 -10.96
N TYR A 126 -8.37 -6.96 -10.67
CA TYR A 126 -7.92 -7.85 -9.59
C TYR A 126 -6.99 -7.13 -8.57
N ARG A 127 -6.60 -5.88 -8.87
CA ARG A 127 -5.73 -5.03 -8.05
C ARG A 127 -6.17 -4.91 -6.59
N GLY A 128 -7.48 -4.87 -6.33
CA GLY A 128 -8.03 -4.76 -4.99
C GLY A 128 -7.57 -5.91 -4.10
N GLY A 129 -8.03 -7.13 -4.39
CA GLY A 129 -7.71 -8.33 -3.59
C GLY A 129 -6.22 -8.63 -3.55
N ASP A 130 -5.52 -8.59 -4.69
CA ASP A 130 -4.09 -8.95 -4.73
C ASP A 130 -3.19 -7.96 -3.98
N SER A 131 -3.56 -6.67 -3.95
CA SER A 131 -2.84 -5.70 -3.11
C SER A 131 -3.04 -5.97 -1.62
N LEU A 132 -4.22 -6.46 -1.21
CA LEU A 132 -4.48 -6.85 0.17
C LEU A 132 -3.70 -8.10 0.57
N GLU A 133 -3.59 -9.07 -0.34
CA GLU A 133 -2.75 -10.26 -0.13
C GLU A 133 -1.25 -9.91 -0.08
N MET A 134 -0.78 -8.98 -0.91
CA MET A 134 0.57 -8.44 -0.81
C MET A 134 0.83 -7.76 0.54
N LEU A 135 -0.17 -7.07 1.08
CA LEU A 135 -0.10 -6.48 2.42
C LEU A 135 -0.10 -7.52 3.54
N ALA A 136 -0.86 -8.62 3.38
CA ALA A 136 -0.87 -9.72 4.35
C ALA A 136 0.54 -10.31 4.58
N LEU A 137 1.35 -10.37 3.53
CA LEU A 137 2.75 -10.83 3.60
C LEU A 137 3.68 -9.90 4.38
N GLN A 138 3.24 -8.68 4.70
CA GLN A 138 4.00 -7.71 5.50
C GLN A 138 3.55 -7.69 6.97
N LEU A 139 2.48 -8.42 7.31
CA LEU A 139 1.93 -8.48 8.66
C LEU A 139 2.62 -9.56 9.50
N VAL A 140 2.68 -9.32 10.80
CA VAL A 140 3.11 -10.29 11.80
C VAL A 140 1.87 -10.98 12.38
N PRO A 141 1.73 -12.31 12.24
CA PRO A 141 0.66 -13.06 12.88
C PRO A 141 0.73 -12.97 14.41
N SER A 142 -0.42 -12.92 15.04
CA SER A 142 -0.56 -12.99 16.49
C SER A 142 -0.27 -14.41 16.97
N LYS A 143 0.41 -14.54 18.12
CA LYS A 143 0.58 -15.83 18.77
C LYS A 143 -0.78 -16.31 19.28
N SER A 144 -1.11 -17.55 18.97
CA SER A 144 -2.33 -18.26 19.39
C SER A 144 -2.42 -18.43 20.90
#